data_AF-A0AA43J4Q1-F1
#
_entry.id   AF-A0AA43J4Q1-F1
#
_cell.length_a   1.000
_cell.length_b   1.000
_cell.length_c   1.000
_cell.angle_alpha   90.00
_cell.angle_beta   90.00
_cell.angle_gamma   90.00
#
_symmetry.space_group_name_H-M   'P 1'
#
loop_
_entity.id
_entity.type
_entity.pdbx_description
1 polymer ?
#
loop_
_entity_poly.entity_id
_entity_poly.type
_entity_poly.pdbx_seq_one_letter_code
_entity_poly.pdbx_strand_id
1 'polypeptide(L)'
;KVRNATPTFSWRIEDESLELRFTLYNESGVHWQSDIADASSLAYPASAPALSPGVSYSWTLETTDPMVSPPLRTTAAFFEVIAPADVASLDKELAEIDAEKPGEVTYRLMRASLFFDRGLVEDAIDETETALASDPDNASLHAILGRLYAETGRTQEAMQEMQRSQQ
;
A
#
# COMPACT_ATOMS: atom_id res chain seq x y z
N LYS A 1 4.51 6.28 2.06
CA LYS A 1 4.43 7.28 0.96
C LYS A 1 3.83 6.61 -0.27
N VAL A 2 3.29 7.38 -1.22
CA VAL A 2 2.80 6.87 -2.51
C VAL A 2 3.36 7.71 -3.65
N ARG A 3 3.73 7.07 -4.77
CA ARG A 3 4.26 7.75 -5.96
C ARG A 3 3.19 8.42 -6.82
N ASN A 4 1.99 7.85 -6.85
CA ASN A 4 0.92 8.26 -7.75
C ASN A 4 -0.22 8.91 -6.97
N ALA A 5 -0.89 9.89 -7.59
CA ALA A 5 -2.08 10.55 -7.05
C ALA A 5 -3.36 9.69 -7.16
N THR A 6 -3.23 8.40 -7.48
CA THR A 6 -4.32 7.42 -7.58
C THR A 6 -4.00 6.17 -6.74
N PRO A 7 -3.82 6.32 -5.41
CA PRO A 7 -3.53 5.18 -4.55
C PRO A 7 -4.73 4.21 -4.49
N THR A 8 -4.43 2.94 -4.23
CA THR A 8 -5.44 1.97 -3.84
C THR A 8 -5.41 1.82 -2.33
N PHE A 9 -6.56 1.98 -1.70
CA PHE A 9 -6.76 1.73 -0.28
C PHE A 9 -7.26 0.32 -0.10
N SER A 10 -6.71 -0.42 0.86
CA SER A 10 -7.19 -1.75 1.22
C SER A 10 -7.38 -1.84 2.73
N TRP A 11 -8.33 -2.67 3.14
CA TRP A 11 -8.65 -2.89 4.54
C TRP A 11 -9.04 -4.35 4.77
N ARG A 12 -9.02 -4.74 6.04
CA ARG A 12 -9.57 -6.02 6.50
C ARG A 12 -10.53 -5.75 7.64
N ILE A 13 -11.76 -6.18 7.46
CA ILE A 13 -12.82 -6.15 8.47
C ILE A 13 -13.44 -7.54 8.51
N GLU A 14 -14.00 -7.94 9.65
CA GLU A 14 -14.54 -9.30 9.82
C GLU A 14 -15.77 -9.56 8.95
N ASP A 15 -16.58 -8.53 8.70
CA ASP A 15 -17.78 -8.60 7.89
C ASP A 15 -17.65 -7.68 6.66
N GLU A 16 -17.34 -8.28 5.52
CA GLU A 16 -17.18 -7.57 4.25
C GLU A 16 -18.52 -7.10 3.64
N SER A 17 -19.66 -7.56 4.17
CA SER A 17 -21.00 -7.14 3.71
C SER A 17 -21.46 -5.80 4.29
N LEU A 18 -20.68 -5.25 5.23
CA LEU A 18 -20.98 -3.97 5.84
C LEU A 18 -20.93 -2.84 4.81
N GLU A 19 -21.96 -1.99 4.83
CA GLU A 19 -21.90 -0.71 4.17
C GLU A 19 -20.99 0.23 4.98
N LEU A 20 -19.99 0.80 4.30
CA LEU A 20 -18.95 1.63 4.90
C LEU A 20 -18.91 2.99 4.23
N ARG A 21 -18.64 4.02 5.03
CA ARG A 21 -18.23 5.34 4.56
C ARG A 21 -16.72 5.46 4.65
N PHE A 22 -16.08 5.57 3.50
CA PHE A 22 -14.69 5.97 3.40
C PHE A 22 -14.59 7.49 3.48
N THR A 23 -13.76 7.98 4.40
CA THR A 23 -13.45 9.40 4.49
C THR A 23 -11.95 9.61 4.38
N LEU A 24 -11.56 10.43 3.41
CA LEU A 24 -10.22 10.93 3.21
C LEU A 24 -10.13 12.36 3.73
N TYR A 25 -9.11 12.61 4.54
CA TYR A 25 -8.82 13.88 5.17
C TYR A 25 -7.48 14.43 4.72
N ASN A 26 -7.35 15.75 4.74
CA ASN A 26 -6.11 16.50 4.68
C ASN A 26 -6.07 17.53 5.85
N GLU A 27 -5.10 18.43 5.85
CA GLU A 27 -4.97 19.49 6.87
C GLU A 27 -6.18 20.43 6.97
N SER A 28 -6.98 20.56 5.91
CA SER A 28 -8.18 21.39 5.85
C SER A 28 -9.46 20.66 6.30
N GLY A 29 -9.37 19.38 6.66
CA GLY A 29 -10.50 18.54 7.06
C GLY A 29 -10.83 17.48 6.02
N VAL A 30 -12.12 17.23 5.77
CA VAL A 30 -12.56 16.22 4.79
C VAL A 30 -12.18 16.67 3.39
N HIS A 31 -11.26 15.93 2.76
CA HIS A 31 -10.87 16.11 1.36
C HIS A 31 -11.86 15.43 0.42
N TRP A 32 -12.26 14.19 0.75
CA TRP A 32 -13.17 13.41 -0.09
C TRP A 32 -13.84 12.28 0.71
N GLN A 33 -15.06 11.89 0.30
CA GLN A 33 -15.83 10.80 0.90
C GLN A 33 -16.53 9.96 -0.16
N SER A 34 -16.70 8.68 0.11
CA SER A 34 -17.54 7.78 -0.68
C SER A 34 -18.13 6.69 0.21
N ASP A 35 -19.36 6.31 -0.09
CA ASP A 35 -19.96 5.11 0.47
C ASP A 35 -19.51 3.90 -0.38
N ILE A 36 -19.28 2.78 0.29
CA ILE A 36 -18.71 1.55 -0.25
C ILE A 36 -19.52 0.40 0.32
N ALA A 37 -19.86 -0.58 -0.51
CA ALA A 37 -20.51 -1.81 -0.10
C ALA A 37 -19.77 -3.00 -0.73
N ASP A 38 -19.76 -4.13 -0.02
CA ASP A 38 -19.24 -5.40 -0.51
C ASP A 38 -17.79 -5.32 -1.06
N ALA A 39 -16.90 -4.61 -0.35
CA ALA A 39 -15.52 -4.42 -0.79
C ALA A 39 -14.51 -4.37 0.36
N SER A 40 -13.29 -4.83 0.06
CA SER A 40 -12.10 -4.76 0.91
C SER A 40 -11.02 -3.82 0.36
N SER A 41 -11.30 -3.13 -0.75
CA SER A 41 -10.42 -2.13 -1.34
C SER A 41 -11.17 -1.06 -2.13
N LEU A 42 -10.52 0.09 -2.30
CA LEU A 42 -10.99 1.22 -3.08
C LEU A 42 -9.82 1.87 -3.84
N ALA A 43 -9.86 1.85 -5.16
CA ALA A 43 -8.99 2.68 -5.97
C ALA A 43 -9.46 4.14 -5.91
N TYR A 44 -8.55 5.08 -5.64
CA TYR A 44 -8.90 6.50 -5.62
C TYR A 44 -9.39 6.93 -7.02
N PRO A 45 -10.65 7.37 -7.16
CA PRO A 45 -11.25 7.52 -8.47
C PRO A 45 -10.75 8.79 -9.16
N ALA A 46 -10.53 8.71 -10.48
CA ALA A 46 -10.09 9.86 -11.28
C ALA A 46 -11.08 11.04 -11.28
N SER A 47 -12.34 10.81 -10.88
CA SER A 47 -13.35 11.85 -10.72
C SER A 47 -13.28 12.59 -9.37
N ALA A 48 -12.49 12.12 -8.41
CA ALA A 48 -12.30 12.78 -7.11
C ALA A 48 -11.30 13.95 -7.21
N PRO A 49 -11.31 14.89 -6.24
CA PRO A 49 -10.38 16.01 -6.23
C PRO A 49 -8.91 15.54 -6.17
N ALA A 50 -8.06 16.03 -7.07
CA ALA A 50 -6.68 15.57 -7.17
C ALA A 50 -5.92 15.63 -5.83
N LEU A 51 -5.11 14.60 -5.56
CA LEU A 51 -4.20 14.58 -4.43
C LEU A 51 -2.95 15.42 -4.75
N SER A 52 -2.55 16.25 -3.80
CA SER A 52 -1.45 17.17 -3.95
C SER A 52 -0.14 16.55 -3.44
N PRO A 53 0.96 16.67 -4.21
CA PRO A 53 2.28 16.27 -3.73
C PRO A 53 2.71 17.01 -2.46
N GLY A 54 3.42 16.32 -1.58
CA GLY A 54 3.90 16.83 -0.29
C GLY A 54 2.81 17.03 0.77
N VAL A 55 1.56 16.69 0.46
CA VAL A 55 0.45 16.77 1.42
C VAL A 55 0.30 15.41 2.12
N SER A 56 0.20 15.47 3.44
CA SER A 56 -0.15 14.33 4.28
C SER A 56 -1.67 14.18 4.31
N TYR A 57 -2.12 12.97 3.98
CA TYR A 57 -3.51 12.57 3.99
C TYR A 57 -3.73 11.49 5.03
N SER A 58 -4.95 11.41 5.56
CA SER A 58 -5.38 10.29 6.38
C SER A 58 -6.75 9.81 5.96
N TRP A 59 -7.05 8.54 6.20
CA TRP A 59 -8.37 7.99 5.89
C TRP A 59 -8.89 7.07 6.98
N THR A 60 -10.21 7.02 7.08
CA THR A 60 -10.94 6.16 8.01
C THR A 60 -12.12 5.52 7.31
N LEU A 61 -12.53 4.35 7.81
CA LEU A 61 -13.79 3.71 7.48
C LEU A 61 -14.71 3.77 8.70
N GLU A 62 -15.98 4.02 8.45
CA GLU A 62 -17.05 3.94 9.45
C GLU A 62 -18.25 3.23 8.86
N THR A 63 -18.89 2.33 9.59
CA THR A 63 -20.13 1.69 9.10
C THR A 63 -21.26 2.71 8.96
N THR A 64 -22.02 2.61 7.88
CA THR A 64 -23.26 3.37 7.69
C THR A 64 -24.49 2.64 8.21
N ASP A 65 -24.36 1.37 8.60
CA ASP A 65 -25.45 0.59 9.17
C ASP A 65 -25.71 0.98 10.64
N PRO A 66 -26.86 1.62 10.96
CA PRO A 66 -27.19 2.03 12.32
C PRO A 66 -27.44 0.85 13.27
N MET A 67 -27.57 -0.39 12.78
CA MET A 67 -27.81 -1.59 13.60
C MET A 67 -26.51 -2.19 14.16
N VAL A 68 -25.35 -1.83 13.62
CA VAL A 68 -24.05 -2.29 14.12
C VAL A 68 -23.69 -1.52 15.39
N SER A 69 -23.62 -2.22 16.53
CA SER A 69 -23.32 -1.62 17.84
C SER A 69 -22.26 -2.43 18.63
N PRO A 70 -21.11 -1.83 19.00
CA PRO A 70 -20.69 -0.46 18.69
C PRO A 70 -20.48 -0.27 17.17
N PRO A 71 -20.66 0.95 16.65
CA PRO A 71 -20.42 1.21 15.23
C PRO A 71 -18.96 0.90 14.90
N LEU A 72 -18.75 0.13 13.83
CA LEU A 72 -17.41 -0.12 13.31
C LEU A 72 -16.79 1.21 12.87
N ARG A 73 -15.61 1.52 13.40
CA ARG A 73 -14.78 2.64 12.97
C ARG A 73 -13.31 2.24 13.02
N THR A 74 -12.59 2.42 11.92
CA THR A 74 -11.15 2.12 11.89
C THR A 74 -10.33 3.24 12.51
N THR A 75 -9.12 2.91 12.94
CA THR A 75 -8.09 3.91 13.19
C THR A 75 -7.71 4.60 11.89
N ALA A 76 -7.29 5.87 11.97
CA ALA A 76 -6.81 6.59 10.81
C ALA A 76 -5.50 5.98 10.28
N ALA A 77 -5.47 5.68 8.99
CA ALA A 77 -4.25 5.34 8.27
C ALA A 77 -3.74 6.56 7.51
N PHE A 78 -2.43 6.75 7.44
CA PHE A 78 -1.80 7.95 6.90
C PHE A 78 -0.97 7.62 5.66
N PHE A 79 -0.94 8.56 4.72
CA PHE A 79 -0.03 8.49 3.58
C PHE A 79 0.33 9.89 3.11
N GLU A 80 1.37 9.96 2.29
CA GLU A 80 1.86 11.19 1.69
C GLU A 80 2.16 10.91 0.21
N VAL A 81 1.72 11.80 -0.68
CA VAL A 81 2.07 11.76 -2.09
C VAL A 81 3.44 12.41 -2.26
N ILE A 82 4.43 11.70 -2.81
CA ILE A 82 5.79 12.26 -2.96
C ILE A 82 5.84 13.37 -4.00
N ALA A 83 6.85 14.24 -3.90
CA ALA A 83 7.02 15.35 -4.84
C ALA A 83 7.33 14.86 -6.27
N PRO A 84 6.91 15.58 -7.32
CA PRO A 84 7.24 15.21 -8.70
C PRO A 84 8.74 15.11 -8.97
N ALA A 85 9.55 15.90 -8.25
CA ALA A 85 11.01 15.80 -8.32
C ALA A 85 11.55 14.48 -7.75
N ASP A 86 10.94 13.98 -6.68
CA ASP A 86 11.30 12.68 -6.09
C ASP A 86 10.87 11.53 -7.02
N VAL A 87 9.70 11.64 -7.65
CA VAL A 87 9.25 10.70 -8.70
C VAL A 87 10.25 10.68 -9.85
N ALA A 88 10.64 11.84 -10.37
CA ALA A 88 11.58 11.93 -11.48
C ALA A 88 12.97 11.36 -11.14
N SER A 89 13.46 11.56 -9.91
CA SER A 89 14.70 10.94 -9.43
C SER A 89 14.56 9.41 -9.38
N LEU A 90 13.46 8.93 -8.79
CA LEU A 90 13.17 7.51 -8.67
C LEU A 90 13.08 6.83 -10.04
N ASP A 91 12.35 7.44 -10.98
CA ASP A 91 12.21 6.92 -12.36
C ASP A 91 13.57 6.80 -13.06
N LYS A 92 14.49 7.74 -12.82
CA LYS A 92 15.84 7.67 -13.37
C LYS A 92 16.62 6.47 -12.80
N GLU A 93 16.58 6.27 -11.49
CA GLU A 93 17.26 5.15 -10.83
C GLU A 93 16.66 3.80 -11.24
N LEU A 94 15.32 3.73 -11.40
CA LEU A 94 14.64 2.56 -11.95
C LEU A 94 15.10 2.25 -13.37
N ALA A 95 15.24 3.26 -14.23
CA ALA A 95 15.73 3.08 -15.59
C ALA A 95 17.17 2.57 -15.66
N GLU A 96 18.03 2.95 -14.69
CA GLU A 96 19.39 2.44 -14.57
C GLU A 96 19.38 0.94 -14.21
N ILE A 97 18.53 0.51 -13.28
CA ILE A 97 18.33 -0.91 -12.94
C ILE A 97 17.88 -1.70 -14.18
N ASP A 98 16.89 -1.20 -14.91
CA ASP A 98 16.34 -1.88 -16.09
C ASP A 98 17.38 -1.97 -17.23
N ALA A 99 18.29 -0.99 -17.33
CA ALA A 99 19.34 -0.95 -18.35
C ALA A 99 20.42 -2.03 -18.14
N GLU A 100 20.70 -2.41 -16.89
CA GLU A 100 21.67 -3.48 -16.56
C GLU A 100 21.18 -4.88 -16.96
N LYS A 101 19.89 -5.01 -17.30
CA LYS A 101 19.20 -6.28 -17.62
C LYS A 101 19.49 -7.41 -16.62
N PRO A 102 19.25 -7.20 -15.31
CA PRO A 102 19.34 -8.29 -14.34
C PRO A 102 18.30 -9.36 -14.66
N GLY A 103 18.46 -10.57 -14.11
CA GLY A 103 17.41 -11.58 -14.15
C GLY A 103 16.12 -11.08 -13.48
N GLU A 104 14.97 -11.68 -13.82
CA GLU A 104 13.65 -11.19 -13.39
C GLU A 104 13.54 -10.97 -11.87
N VAL A 105 13.91 -11.98 -11.09
CA VAL A 105 13.88 -11.89 -9.62
C VAL A 105 14.85 -10.82 -9.09
N THR A 106 16.05 -10.73 -9.68
CA THR A 106 17.08 -9.79 -9.25
C THR A 106 16.66 -8.34 -9.48
N TYR A 107 16.15 -8.01 -10.67
CA TYR A 107 15.75 -6.62 -10.95
C TYR A 107 14.58 -6.20 -10.05
N ARG A 108 13.60 -7.09 -9.80
CA ARG A 108 12.48 -6.81 -8.90
C ARG A 108 12.94 -6.57 -7.47
N LEU A 109 13.90 -7.35 -6.98
CA LEU A 109 14.50 -7.13 -5.66
C LEU A 109 15.24 -5.80 -5.56
N MET A 110 15.97 -5.40 -6.60
CA MET A 110 16.64 -4.10 -6.64
C MET A 110 15.62 -2.95 -6.60
N ARG A 111 14.53 -3.06 -7.38
CA ARG A 111 13.43 -2.08 -7.36
C ARG A 111 12.73 -2.04 -6.00
N ALA A 112 12.45 -3.20 -5.39
CA ALA A 112 11.86 -3.29 -4.06
C ALA A 112 12.74 -2.62 -2.99
N SER A 113 14.06 -2.86 -3.02
CA SER A 113 15.01 -2.20 -2.12
C SER A 113 15.01 -0.69 -2.31
N LEU A 114 15.04 -0.21 -3.55
CA LEU A 114 14.99 1.22 -3.86
C LEU A 114 13.68 1.85 -3.35
N PHE A 115 12.53 1.21 -3.58
CA PHE A 115 11.25 1.69 -3.07
C PHE A 115 11.22 1.73 -1.54
N PHE A 116 11.75 0.70 -0.87
CA PHE A 116 11.85 0.65 0.57
C PHE A 116 12.72 1.82 1.12
N ASP A 117 13.86 2.08 0.49
CA ASP A 117 14.76 3.17 0.88
C ASP A 117 14.12 4.56 0.71
N ARG A 118 13.16 4.68 -0.23
CA ARG A 118 12.35 5.90 -0.42
C ARG A 118 11.13 5.97 0.50
N GLY A 119 10.87 4.96 1.33
CA GLY A 119 9.67 4.86 2.18
C GLY A 119 8.39 4.58 1.40
N LEU A 120 8.52 4.09 0.16
CA LEU A 120 7.44 3.59 -0.70
C LEU A 120 7.24 2.10 -0.41
N VAL A 121 6.89 1.78 0.85
CA VAL A 121 6.88 0.40 1.34
C VAL A 121 5.85 -0.48 0.60
N GLU A 122 4.69 0.07 0.23
CA GLU A 122 3.69 -0.65 -0.57
C GLU A 122 4.22 -1.01 -1.97
N ASP A 123 4.88 -0.08 -2.66
CA ASP A 123 5.52 -0.39 -3.96
C ASP A 123 6.64 -1.45 -3.80
N ALA A 124 7.33 -1.47 -2.66
CA ALA A 124 8.33 -2.51 -2.36
C ALA A 124 7.69 -3.89 -2.13
N ILE A 125 6.52 -3.92 -1.48
CA ILE A 125 5.72 -5.15 -1.29
C ILE A 125 5.33 -5.69 -2.67
N ASP A 126 4.73 -4.87 -3.52
CA ASP A 126 4.26 -5.28 -4.86
C ASP A 126 5.40 -5.90 -5.72
N GLU A 127 6.58 -5.29 -5.73
CA GLU A 127 7.73 -5.84 -6.46
C GLU A 127 8.22 -7.16 -5.87
N THR A 128 8.22 -7.29 -4.55
CA THR A 128 8.63 -8.51 -3.85
C THR A 128 7.63 -9.64 -4.08
N GLU A 129 6.34 -9.37 -4.03
CA GLU A 129 5.28 -10.33 -4.36
C GLU A 129 5.37 -10.81 -5.80
N THR A 130 5.65 -9.89 -6.74
CA THR A 130 5.81 -10.27 -8.15
C THR A 130 7.09 -11.10 -8.36
N ALA A 131 8.17 -10.81 -7.63
CA ALA A 131 9.37 -11.65 -7.64
C ALA A 131 9.06 -13.04 -7.09
N LEU A 132 8.31 -13.12 -5.99
CA LEU A 132 7.93 -14.36 -5.34
C LEU A 132 6.99 -15.21 -6.23
N ALA A 133 6.13 -14.58 -7.03
CA ALA A 133 5.31 -15.29 -8.02
C ALA A 133 6.14 -16.06 -9.06
N SER A 134 7.38 -15.62 -9.32
CA SER A 134 8.31 -16.29 -10.23
C SER A 134 9.11 -17.40 -9.55
N ASP A 135 9.34 -17.29 -8.24
CA ASP A 135 10.06 -18.28 -7.43
C ASP A 135 9.38 -18.44 -6.06
N PRO A 136 8.26 -19.20 -6.00
CA PRO A 136 7.39 -19.23 -4.81
C PRO A 136 8.02 -19.88 -3.57
N ASP A 137 9.07 -20.67 -3.74
CA ASP A 137 9.76 -21.36 -2.63
C ASP A 137 10.99 -20.58 -2.14
N ASN A 138 11.20 -19.35 -2.64
CA ASN A 138 12.37 -18.56 -2.29
C ASN A 138 12.28 -18.03 -0.86
N ALA A 139 12.97 -18.71 0.05
CA ALA A 139 13.05 -18.31 1.46
C ALA A 139 13.48 -16.84 1.67
N SER A 140 14.37 -16.30 0.83
CA SER A 140 14.83 -14.92 0.96
C SER A 140 13.74 -13.91 0.59
N LEU A 141 12.93 -14.20 -0.43
CA LEU A 141 11.79 -13.35 -0.81
C LEU A 141 10.72 -13.34 0.28
N HIS A 142 10.44 -14.50 0.88
CA HIS A 142 9.56 -14.59 2.05
C HIS A 142 10.08 -13.78 3.25
N ALA A 143 11.39 -13.80 3.52
CA ALA A 143 11.97 -13.00 4.60
C ALA A 143 11.81 -11.49 4.35
N ILE A 144 12.07 -11.06 3.10
CA ILE A 144 11.94 -9.66 2.69
C ILE A 144 10.48 -9.22 2.81
N LEU A 145 9.54 -9.99 2.26
CA LEU A 145 8.12 -9.70 2.31
C LEU A 145 7.61 -9.64 3.76
N GLY A 146 8.05 -10.58 4.61
CA GLY A 146 7.74 -10.58 6.04
C GLY A 146 8.21 -9.31 6.75
N ARG A 147 9.42 -8.83 6.43
CA ARG A 147 9.93 -7.54 6.96
C ARG A 147 9.10 -6.36 6.47
N LEU A 148 8.80 -6.29 5.17
CA LEU A 148 8.02 -5.20 4.60
C LEU A 148 6.62 -5.12 5.22
N TYR A 149 5.97 -6.27 5.43
CA TYR A 149 4.68 -6.34 6.14
C TYR A 149 4.76 -5.90 7.60
N ALA A 150 5.85 -6.19 8.30
CA ALA A 150 6.04 -5.70 9.66
C ALA A 150 6.12 -4.16 9.70
N GLU A 151 6.80 -3.55 8.73
CA GLU A 151 6.95 -2.09 8.62
C GLU A 151 5.63 -1.38 8.33
N THR A 152 4.68 -2.03 7.64
CA THR A 152 3.33 -1.51 7.41
C THR A 152 2.32 -1.89 8.50
N GLY A 153 2.76 -2.52 9.60
CA GLY A 153 1.89 -2.99 10.68
C GLY A 153 1.01 -4.19 10.31
N ARG A 154 1.26 -4.83 9.16
CA ARG A 154 0.60 -6.05 8.67
C ARG A 154 1.17 -7.29 9.37
N THR A 155 1.08 -7.31 10.71
CA THR A 155 1.76 -8.29 11.58
C THR A 155 1.41 -9.74 11.25
N GLN A 156 0.15 -10.04 10.90
CA GLN A 156 -0.25 -11.41 10.57
C GLN A 156 0.40 -11.92 9.29
N GLU A 157 0.42 -11.10 8.23
CA GLU A 157 1.10 -11.43 6.98
C GLU A 157 2.61 -11.55 7.21
N ALA A 158 3.18 -10.62 7.99
CA ALA A 158 4.59 -10.66 8.36
C ALA A 158 4.98 -12.01 9.00
N MET A 159 4.18 -12.50 9.95
CA MET A 159 4.42 -13.79 10.60
C MET A 159 4.30 -14.98 9.65
N GLN A 160 3.31 -14.96 8.75
CA GLN A 160 3.11 -16.03 7.77
C GLN A 160 4.30 -16.13 6.81
N GLU A 161 4.73 -15.00 6.25
CA GLU A 161 5.88 -14.98 5.34
C GLU A 161 7.19 -15.34 6.05
N MET A 162 7.38 -14.87 7.29
CA MET A 162 8.55 -15.25 8.09
C MET A 162 8.60 -16.75 8.42
N GLN A 163 7.44 -17.40 8.55
CA GLN A 163 7.36 -18.84 8.72
C GLN A 163 7.70 -19.60 7.44
N ARG A 164 7.31 -19.09 6.27
CA ARG A 164 7.68 -19.67 4.96
C ARG A 164 9.17 -19.52 4.68
N SER A 165 9.78 -18.43 5.12
CA SER A 165 11.23 -18.21 5.02
C SER A 165 12.10 -19.24 5.77
N GLN A 166 11.53 -20.01 6.70
CA GLN A 166 12.27 -20.94 7.57
C GLN A 166 12.05 -22.42 7.20
N GLN A 167 11.19 -22.69 6.23
CA GLN A 167 10.87 -24.05 5.73
C GLN A 167 11.84 -24.44 4.62
#